data_AF-A0A2V7Y3X0-F1
#
_entry.id   AF-A0A2V7Y3X0-F1
#
_cell.length_a   1.000
_cell.length_b   1.000
_cell.length_c   1.000
_cell.angle_alpha   90.00
_cell.angle_beta   90.00
_cell.angle_gamma   90.00
#
_symmetry.space_group_name_H-M   'P 1'
#
loop_
_entity.id
_entity.type
_entity.pdbx_description
1 polymer ?
#
loop_
_entity_poly.entity_id
_entity_poly.type
_entity_poly.pdbx_seq_one_letter_code
_entity_poly.pdbx_strand_id
1 'polypeptide(L)'
;MARGVDSAIERRTLMKKVIVALSLVMSAVGMMAAPVTKMFIGTWKLNPAKSTFEGVPVMKSQTRIYQDWGGDLVHGRFEGTDTQGTRTVTEYVARYDGRDYPRAVLRSDTIGTIALKKVSERQSEFTYKEDGKITITGTRTISGDGKTSTVRYGGKNNQGQPVRAVLVFDRQ
;
A
#
# COMPACT_ATOMS: atom_id res chain seq x y z
N MET A 1 7.54 8.54 -35.52
CA MET A 1 7.67 7.33 -34.65
C MET A 1 8.45 7.60 -33.34
N ALA A 2 8.43 8.83 -32.79
CA ALA A 2 9.32 9.23 -31.68
C ALA A 2 8.67 9.30 -30.27
N ARG A 3 7.34 9.26 -30.15
CA ARG A 3 6.65 9.45 -28.83
C ARG A 3 6.72 8.24 -27.88
N GLY A 4 7.12 7.06 -28.37
CA GLY A 4 7.13 5.82 -27.58
C GLY A 4 8.38 5.65 -26.72
N VAL A 5 9.52 6.21 -27.16
CA VAL A 5 10.82 6.06 -26.50
C VAL A 5 10.94 7.04 -25.32
N ASP A 6 10.40 8.26 -25.46
CA ASP A 6 10.40 9.29 -24.40
C ASP A 6 9.67 8.83 -23.13
N SER A 7 8.49 8.22 -23.28
CA SER A 7 7.68 7.69 -22.18
C SER A 7 8.40 6.57 -21.39
N ALA A 8 9.23 5.76 -22.06
CA ALA A 8 10.00 4.71 -21.40
C ALA A 8 11.22 5.25 -20.64
N ILE A 9 11.83 6.34 -21.14
CA ILE A 9 12.96 7.01 -20.51
C ILE A 9 12.50 7.83 -19.29
N GLU A 10 11.35 8.50 -19.36
CA GLU A 10 10.76 9.21 -18.20
C GLU A 10 10.37 8.23 -17.08
N ARG A 11 9.79 7.07 -17.41
CA ARG A 11 9.47 6.01 -16.43
C ARG A 11 10.71 5.44 -15.74
N ARG A 12 11.80 5.24 -16.48
CA ARG A 12 13.09 4.82 -15.91
C ARG A 12 13.73 5.90 -15.05
N THR A 13 13.52 7.17 -15.38
CA THR A 13 14.07 8.30 -14.63
C THR A 13 13.30 8.54 -13.34
N LEU A 14 11.98 8.34 -13.32
CA LEU A 14 11.16 8.34 -12.11
C LEU A 14 11.55 7.19 -11.16
N MET A 15 11.77 5.97 -11.69
CA MET A 15 12.23 4.82 -10.88
C MET A 15 13.61 5.05 -10.26
N LYS A 16 14.49 5.81 -10.92
CA LYS A 16 15.82 6.16 -10.37
C LYS A 16 15.76 7.25 -9.29
N LYS A 17 14.73 8.11 -9.31
CA LYS A 17 14.51 9.10 -8.24
C LYS A 17 14.02 8.48 -6.92
N VAL A 18 13.46 7.26 -6.97
CA VAL A 18 13.08 6.49 -5.76
C VAL A 18 14.30 6.04 -4.95
N ILE A 19 15.47 5.88 -5.59
CA ILE A 19 16.68 5.39 -4.90
C ILE A 19 17.43 6.51 -4.16
N VAL A 20 17.27 7.77 -4.54
CA VAL A 20 18.13 8.88 -4.05
C VAL A 20 17.51 9.69 -2.90
N ALA A 21 16.23 9.52 -2.57
CA ALA A 21 15.58 10.25 -1.48
C ALA A 21 15.48 9.42 -0.17
N LEU A 22 16.52 8.65 0.16
CA LEU A 22 16.59 7.87 1.41
C LEU A 22 17.36 8.60 2.52
N SER A 23 17.45 9.92 2.45
CA SER A 23 18.22 10.72 3.41
C SER A 23 17.47 11.98 3.81
N LEU A 24 16.58 11.85 4.80
CA LEU A 24 16.42 12.92 5.79
C LEU A 24 16.04 12.35 7.17
N VAL A 25 16.81 12.83 8.13
CA VAL A 25 16.92 12.45 9.54
C VAL A 25 15.59 12.54 10.30
N MET A 26 15.29 11.56 11.14
CA MET A 26 14.37 11.77 12.27
C MET A 26 14.84 11.03 13.52
N SER A 27 15.17 11.85 14.51
CA SER A 27 15.71 11.52 15.82
C SER A 27 14.83 10.53 16.60
N ALA A 28 15.49 9.66 17.36
CA ALA A 28 14.90 8.49 18.01
C ALA A 28 14.11 8.82 19.29
N VAL A 29 12.89 8.31 19.36
CA VAL A 29 12.42 7.55 20.54
C VAL A 29 12.25 6.12 20.06
N GLY A 30 12.96 5.18 20.69
CA GLY A 30 13.23 3.85 20.17
C GLY A 30 12.00 2.91 20.18
N MET A 31 11.14 3.01 19.17
CA MET A 31 10.33 1.86 18.77
C MET A 31 11.19 0.98 17.86
N MET A 32 11.67 -0.15 18.39
CA MET A 32 12.34 -1.18 17.58
C MET A 32 11.37 -1.66 16.49
N ALA A 33 11.83 -1.74 15.25
CA ALA A 33 11.02 -2.28 14.17
C ALA A 33 10.65 -3.73 14.49
N ALA A 34 9.36 -4.06 14.41
CA ALA A 34 8.94 -5.43 14.60
C ALA A 34 9.30 -6.24 13.34
N PRO A 35 9.78 -7.49 13.49
CA PRO A 35 10.19 -8.29 12.35
C PRO A 35 9.02 -8.58 11.43
N VAL A 36 9.31 -8.60 10.12
CA VAL A 36 8.34 -8.96 9.09
C VAL A 36 7.85 -10.39 9.33
N THR A 37 6.55 -10.57 9.50
CA THR A 37 5.98 -11.90 9.60
C THR A 37 5.83 -12.54 8.22
N LYS A 38 6.34 -13.77 8.05
CA LYS A 38 6.22 -14.56 6.81
C LYS A 38 4.77 -14.70 6.31
N MET A 39 3.77 -14.71 7.20
CA MET A 39 2.35 -14.74 6.84
C MET A 39 1.89 -13.51 6.05
N PHE A 40 2.54 -12.35 6.21
CA PHE A 40 2.18 -11.16 5.46
C PHE A 40 2.70 -11.16 4.03
N ILE A 41 3.75 -11.95 3.76
CA ILE A 41 4.46 -12.05 2.48
C ILE A 41 3.71 -12.95 1.50
N GLY A 42 3.80 -12.62 0.22
CA GLY A 42 3.22 -13.40 -0.89
C GLY A 42 2.29 -12.58 -1.77
N THR A 43 1.61 -13.29 -2.66
CA THR A 43 0.72 -12.73 -3.67
C THR A 43 -0.74 -12.92 -3.26
N TRP A 44 -1.51 -11.85 -3.31
CA TRP A 44 -2.90 -11.81 -2.85
C TRP A 44 -3.77 -11.21 -3.94
N LYS A 45 -4.81 -11.92 -4.35
CA LYS A 45 -5.75 -11.50 -5.39
C LYS A 45 -7.09 -11.13 -4.77
N LEU A 46 -7.62 -9.97 -5.14
CA LEU A 46 -8.90 -9.47 -4.64
C LEU A 46 -10.01 -10.45 -5.00
N ASN A 47 -10.92 -10.63 -4.07
CA ASN A 47 -12.20 -11.29 -4.25
C ASN A 47 -13.30 -10.20 -4.25
N PRO A 48 -13.70 -9.68 -5.43
CA PRO A 48 -14.69 -8.59 -5.49
C PRO A 48 -16.03 -8.99 -4.91
N ALA A 49 -16.44 -10.25 -5.07
CA ALA A 49 -17.72 -10.76 -4.57
C ALA A 49 -17.82 -10.77 -3.04
N LYS A 50 -16.68 -10.81 -2.33
CA LYS A 50 -16.61 -10.74 -0.86
C LYS A 50 -16.20 -9.37 -0.33
N SER A 51 -16.04 -8.38 -1.22
CA SER A 51 -15.52 -7.05 -0.86
C SER A 51 -16.61 -5.98 -0.94
N THR A 52 -16.49 -4.95 -0.10
CA THR A 52 -17.40 -3.80 -0.06
C THR A 52 -16.65 -2.49 -0.25
N PHE A 53 -17.31 -1.52 -0.87
CA PHE A 53 -16.75 -0.25 -1.29
C PHE A 53 -17.78 0.86 -1.02
N GLU A 54 -17.48 1.78 -0.11
CA GLU A 54 -18.32 2.92 0.25
C GLU A 54 -17.52 4.21 0.03
N GLY A 55 -17.95 5.04 -0.92
CA GLY A 55 -17.26 6.30 -1.23
C GLY A 55 -15.88 6.14 -1.88
N VAL A 56 -15.51 4.92 -2.28
CA VAL A 56 -14.28 4.62 -3.05
C VAL A 56 -14.63 3.96 -4.38
N PRO A 57 -13.76 4.03 -5.41
CA PRO A 57 -13.94 3.28 -6.65
C PRO A 57 -14.12 1.78 -6.39
N VAL A 58 -15.11 1.17 -7.04
CA VAL A 58 -15.37 -0.26 -6.96
C VAL A 58 -14.31 -1.00 -7.78
N MET A 59 -13.54 -1.87 -7.13
CA MET A 59 -12.44 -2.57 -7.79
C MET A 59 -12.94 -3.82 -8.51
N LYS A 60 -12.69 -3.93 -9.83
CA LYS A 60 -12.95 -5.15 -10.61
C LYS A 60 -11.87 -6.20 -10.37
N SER A 61 -10.62 -5.76 -10.21
CA SER A 61 -9.49 -6.62 -9.87
C SER A 61 -8.45 -5.86 -9.08
N GLN A 62 -7.72 -6.56 -8.21
CA GLN A 62 -6.50 -6.06 -7.61
C GLN A 62 -5.61 -7.25 -7.24
N THR A 63 -4.32 -7.15 -7.52
CA THR A 63 -3.27 -8.06 -7.07
C THR A 63 -2.33 -7.27 -6.18
N ARG A 64 -2.00 -7.82 -5.01
CA ARG A 64 -1.02 -7.27 -4.09
C ARG A 64 0.11 -8.27 -3.88
N ILE A 65 1.33 -7.83 -4.15
CA ILE A 65 2.54 -8.60 -3.91
C ILE A 65 3.23 -7.95 -2.71
N TYR A 66 3.53 -8.75 -1.70
CA TYR A 66 4.37 -8.36 -0.57
C TYR A 66 5.62 -9.21 -0.57
N GLN A 67 6.79 -8.59 -0.47
CA GLN A 67 8.09 -9.25 -0.45
C GLN A 67 8.86 -8.82 0.79
N ASP A 68 9.53 -9.79 1.42
CA ASP A 68 10.55 -9.50 2.42
C ASP A 68 11.82 -9.05 1.69
N TRP A 69 12.24 -7.82 1.95
CA TRP A 69 13.46 -7.23 1.38
C TRP A 69 14.63 -7.29 2.36
N GLY A 70 14.48 -7.98 3.48
CA GLY A 70 15.49 -8.10 4.52
C GLY A 70 15.59 -6.88 5.41
N GLY A 71 16.24 -7.05 6.56
CA GLY A 71 16.41 -6.01 7.56
C GLY A 71 15.08 -5.36 7.97
N ASP A 72 14.03 -6.16 8.17
CA ASP A 72 12.66 -5.75 8.52
C ASP A 72 11.92 -4.84 7.52
N LEU A 73 12.42 -4.76 6.28
CA LEU A 73 11.74 -4.04 5.21
C LEU A 73 10.77 -4.95 4.47
N VAL A 74 9.54 -4.48 4.31
CA VAL A 74 8.56 -5.07 3.40
C VAL A 74 8.40 -4.17 2.19
N HIS A 75 8.52 -4.76 1.01
CA HIS A 75 8.11 -4.13 -0.24
C HIS A 75 6.68 -4.55 -0.58
N GLY A 76 5.80 -3.57 -0.77
CA GLY A 76 4.43 -3.77 -1.20
C GLY A 76 4.20 -3.17 -2.57
N ARG A 77 3.77 -3.99 -3.54
CA ARG A 77 3.36 -3.53 -4.88
C ARG A 77 1.96 -4.01 -5.20
N PHE A 78 1.06 -3.06 -5.45
CA PHE A 78 -0.35 -3.31 -5.70
C PHE A 78 -0.70 -2.85 -7.11
N GLU A 79 -1.40 -3.67 -7.87
CA GLU A 79 -1.93 -3.31 -9.18
C GLU A 79 -3.39 -3.71 -9.27
N GLY A 80 -4.23 -2.85 -9.84
CA GLY A 80 -5.65 -3.15 -9.99
C GLY A 80 -6.31 -2.34 -11.08
N THR A 81 -7.57 -2.68 -11.34
CA THR A 81 -8.45 -1.97 -12.26
C THR A 81 -9.82 -1.85 -11.64
N ASP A 82 -10.40 -0.65 -11.65
CA ASP A 82 -11.77 -0.44 -11.19
C ASP A 82 -12.82 -0.84 -12.25
N THR A 83 -14.09 -0.75 -11.89
CA THR A 83 -15.20 -1.07 -12.81
C THR A 83 -15.34 -0.09 -13.98
N GLN A 84 -14.70 1.08 -13.91
CA GLN A 84 -14.64 2.07 -15.00
C GLN A 84 -13.44 1.84 -15.93
N GLY A 85 -12.59 0.84 -15.65
CA GLY A 85 -11.39 0.54 -16.44
C GLY A 85 -10.17 1.36 -16.03
N THR A 86 -10.24 2.14 -14.96
CA THR A 86 -9.10 2.92 -14.45
C THR A 86 -8.11 2.00 -13.78
N ARG A 87 -6.89 1.94 -14.34
CA ARG A 87 -5.77 1.21 -13.73
C ARG A 87 -5.18 1.99 -12.56
N THR A 88 -5.00 1.30 -11.44
CA THR A 88 -4.31 1.78 -10.23
C THR A 88 -3.01 0.99 -10.02
N VAL A 89 -1.96 1.68 -9.59
CA VAL A 89 -0.72 1.07 -9.12
C VAL A 89 -0.27 1.80 -7.87
N THR A 90 0.16 1.06 -6.86
CA THR A 90 0.73 1.58 -5.61
C THR A 90 1.99 0.80 -5.26
N GLU A 91 3.03 1.48 -4.83
CA GLU A 91 4.30 0.85 -4.45
C GLU A 91 4.92 1.56 -3.23
N TYR A 92 5.51 0.78 -2.32
CA TYR A 92 6.24 1.30 -1.16
C TYR A 92 7.24 0.28 -0.63
N VAL A 93 8.23 0.77 0.12
CA VAL A 93 9.11 -0.03 0.97
C VAL A 93 9.03 0.56 2.38
N ALA A 94 8.65 -0.24 3.38
CA ALA A 94 8.40 0.26 4.74
C ALA A 94 8.77 -0.78 5.80
N ARG A 95 8.87 -0.32 7.06
CA ARG A 95 9.00 -1.18 8.26
C ARG A 95 7.68 -1.20 9.03
N TYR A 96 7.50 -2.22 9.87
CA TYR A 96 6.39 -2.29 10.83
C TYR A 96 6.72 -1.57 12.16
N ASP A 97 7.18 -0.32 12.07
CA ASP A 97 7.64 0.50 13.22
C ASP A 97 6.76 1.73 13.50
N GLY A 98 5.69 1.92 12.73
CA GLY A 98 4.76 3.03 12.84
C GLY A 98 5.25 4.35 12.23
N ARG A 99 6.42 4.38 11.58
CA ARG A 99 6.97 5.58 10.94
C ARG A 99 6.42 5.77 9.53
N ASP A 100 6.41 7.02 9.07
CA ASP A 100 6.02 7.35 7.71
C ASP A 100 7.13 6.97 6.70
N TYR A 101 6.76 6.21 5.69
CA TYR A 101 7.59 5.86 4.53
C TYR A 101 6.94 6.40 3.24
N PRO A 102 7.73 6.78 2.21
CA PRO A 102 7.19 7.17 0.92
C PRO A 102 6.31 6.07 0.30
N ARG A 103 5.17 6.47 -0.26
CA ARG A 103 4.24 5.61 -0.99
C ARG A 103 3.92 6.24 -2.33
N ALA A 104 4.32 5.59 -3.41
CA ALA A 104 4.02 6.03 -4.76
C ALA A 104 2.63 5.54 -5.18
N VAL A 105 1.84 6.41 -5.81
CA VAL A 105 0.56 6.06 -6.44
C VAL A 105 0.56 6.58 -7.88
N LEU A 106 0.17 5.71 -8.81
CA LEU A 106 0.09 6.05 -10.23
C LEU A 106 -0.87 7.23 -10.46
N ARG A 107 -0.36 8.29 -11.11
CA ARG A 107 -1.08 9.54 -11.44
C ARG A 107 -1.58 10.33 -10.22
N SER A 108 -0.95 10.17 -9.06
CA SER A 108 -1.14 11.06 -7.92
C SER A 108 -0.20 12.26 -8.02
N ASP A 109 -0.71 13.43 -7.68
CA ASP A 109 -0.01 14.71 -7.57
C ASP A 109 0.39 15.06 -6.12
N THR A 110 -0.03 14.25 -5.15
CA THR A 110 0.23 14.44 -3.72
C THR A 110 1.48 13.67 -3.27
N ILE A 111 2.10 14.15 -2.19
CA ILE A 111 3.17 13.40 -1.52
C ILE A 111 2.52 12.38 -0.58
N GLY A 112 2.45 11.13 -1.07
CA GLY A 112 1.88 10.01 -0.33
C GLY A 112 2.87 9.37 0.64
N THR A 113 2.42 9.08 1.87
CA THR A 113 3.14 8.21 2.81
C THR A 113 2.30 7.02 3.26
N ILE A 114 2.99 6.02 3.80
CA ILE A 114 2.43 4.88 4.52
C ILE A 114 3.19 4.68 5.82
N ALA A 115 2.46 4.49 6.92
CA ALA A 115 3.01 3.96 8.16
C ALA A 115 2.41 2.59 8.44
N LEU A 116 3.24 1.62 8.80
CA LEU A 116 2.81 0.25 9.14
C LEU A 116 3.14 -0.05 10.59
N LYS A 117 2.21 -0.70 11.30
CA LYS A 117 2.42 -1.16 12.67
C LYS A 117 2.00 -2.60 12.81
N LYS A 118 2.87 -3.46 13.34
CA LYS A 118 2.52 -4.85 13.61
C LYS A 118 1.69 -4.92 14.90
N VAL A 119 0.57 -5.63 14.85
CA VAL A 119 -0.32 -5.87 16.01
C VAL A 119 -0.14 -7.30 16.50
N SER A 120 -0.02 -8.26 15.59
CA SER A 120 0.26 -9.68 15.89
C SER A 120 0.89 -10.37 14.67
N GLU A 121 1.19 -11.68 14.78
CA GLU A 121 1.67 -12.48 13.65
C GLU A 121 0.66 -12.58 12.48
N ARG A 122 -0.60 -12.19 12.70
CA ARG A 122 -1.65 -12.23 11.68
C ARG A 122 -2.34 -10.90 11.47
N GLN A 123 -1.93 -9.84 12.16
CA GLN A 123 -2.58 -8.54 12.05
C GLN A 123 -1.58 -7.39 12.03
N SER A 124 -1.83 -6.44 11.14
CA SER A 124 -1.15 -5.15 11.09
C SER A 124 -2.14 -4.01 10.93
N GLU A 125 -1.72 -2.83 11.35
CA GLU A 125 -2.36 -1.55 11.10
C GLU A 125 -1.58 -0.80 10.02
N PHE A 126 -2.28 0.05 9.27
CA PHE A 126 -1.66 0.98 8.35
C PHE A 126 -2.34 2.35 8.42
N THR A 127 -1.55 3.39 8.18
CA THR A 127 -2.01 4.76 8.00
C THR A 127 -1.49 5.29 6.68
N TYR A 128 -2.37 5.88 5.87
CA TYR A 128 -1.97 6.66 4.70
C TYR A 128 -2.11 8.13 5.01
N LYS A 129 -1.10 8.89 4.56
CA LYS A 129 -1.17 10.34 4.50
C LYS A 129 -0.98 10.81 3.07
N GLU A 130 -1.62 11.92 2.75
CA GLU A 130 -1.38 12.71 1.53
C GLU A 130 -1.02 14.12 1.99
N ASP A 131 0.12 14.65 1.54
CA ASP A 131 0.66 15.96 1.94
C ASP A 131 0.73 16.12 3.47
N GLY A 132 1.14 15.06 4.16
CA GLY A 132 1.27 15.00 5.62
C GLY A 132 -0.06 14.87 6.39
N LYS A 133 -1.22 14.90 5.72
CA LYS A 133 -2.53 14.77 6.35
C LYS A 133 -3.03 13.34 6.27
N ILE A 134 -3.51 12.80 7.40
CA ILE A 134 -4.10 11.44 7.44
C ILE A 134 -5.35 11.42 6.58
N THR A 135 -5.37 10.54 5.57
CA THR A 135 -6.51 10.33 4.69
C THR A 135 -7.20 9.00 4.95
N ILE A 136 -6.43 7.96 5.28
CA ILE A 136 -6.94 6.60 5.53
C ILE A 136 -6.22 5.99 6.72
N THR A 137 -6.98 5.30 7.57
CA THR A 137 -6.46 4.37 8.57
C THR A 137 -7.14 3.01 8.39
N GLY A 138 -6.42 1.93 8.66
CA GLY A 138 -7.00 0.61 8.52
C GLY A 138 -6.19 -0.50 9.16
N THR A 139 -6.74 -1.70 9.03
CA THR A 139 -6.17 -2.95 9.50
C THR A 139 -6.07 -3.94 8.35
N ARG A 140 -5.09 -4.83 8.43
CA ARG A 140 -4.97 -6.03 7.61
C ARG A 140 -4.88 -7.23 8.53
N THR A 141 -5.74 -8.22 8.29
CA THR A 141 -5.77 -9.47 9.06
C THR A 141 -5.65 -10.66 8.12
N ILE A 142 -4.79 -11.62 8.45
CA ILE A 142 -4.64 -12.90 7.77
C ILE A 142 -5.42 -13.97 8.54
N SER A 143 -6.18 -14.80 7.82
CA SER A 143 -6.92 -15.92 8.40
C SER A 143 -5.99 -16.95 9.07
N GLY A 144 -6.53 -17.76 9.96
CA GLY A 144 -5.76 -18.78 10.69
C GLY A 144 -4.99 -19.75 9.78
N ASP A 145 -5.63 -20.12 8.66
CA ASP A 145 -5.08 -21.00 7.62
C ASP A 145 -4.14 -20.29 6.62
N GLY A 146 -3.97 -18.97 6.74
CA GLY A 146 -3.08 -18.19 5.88
C GLY A 146 -3.57 -18.02 4.43
N LYS A 147 -4.81 -18.38 4.10
CA LYS A 147 -5.34 -18.35 2.73
C LYS A 147 -6.11 -17.09 2.38
N THR A 148 -6.59 -16.35 3.38
CA THR A 148 -7.37 -15.13 3.20
C THR A 148 -6.72 -13.95 3.91
N SER A 149 -6.68 -12.81 3.23
CA SER A 149 -6.27 -11.52 3.79
C SER A 149 -7.46 -10.56 3.73
N THR A 150 -7.92 -10.07 4.87
CA THR A 150 -8.95 -9.03 4.93
C THR A 150 -8.33 -7.70 5.29
N VAL A 151 -8.59 -6.67 4.48
CA VAL A 151 -8.20 -5.29 4.74
C VAL A 151 -9.46 -4.48 5.05
N ARG A 152 -9.52 -3.83 6.21
CA ARG A 152 -10.60 -2.91 6.57
C ARG A 152 -10.03 -1.52 6.75
N TYR A 153 -10.60 -0.53 6.09
CA TYR A 153 -10.14 0.84 6.24
C TYR A 153 -11.27 1.84 6.06
N GLY A 154 -11.01 3.05 6.54
CA GLY A 154 -11.85 4.20 6.28
C GLY A 154 -11.10 5.50 6.50
N GLY A 155 -11.75 6.60 6.17
CA GLY A 155 -11.19 7.94 6.29
C GLY A 155 -11.96 8.93 5.45
N LYS A 156 -11.26 9.83 4.75
CA LYS A 156 -11.86 10.83 3.87
C LYS A 156 -11.17 10.87 2.52
N ASN A 157 -11.92 11.10 1.45
CA ASN A 157 -11.35 11.40 0.13
C ASN A 157 -10.87 12.88 0.06
N ASN A 158 -10.29 13.27 -1.07
CA ASN A 158 -9.78 14.63 -1.29
C ASN A 158 -10.87 15.72 -1.24
N GLN A 159 -12.16 15.34 -1.34
CA GLN A 159 -13.30 16.24 -1.20
C GLN A 159 -13.82 16.30 0.24
N GLY A 160 -13.17 15.62 1.19
CA GLY A 160 -13.56 15.57 2.60
C GLY A 160 -14.74 14.62 2.88
N GLN A 161 -15.24 13.89 1.89
CA GLN A 161 -16.33 12.93 2.06
C GLN A 161 -15.83 11.66 2.73
N PRO A 162 -16.62 11.04 3.62
CA PRO A 162 -16.24 9.82 4.29
C PRO A 162 -16.12 8.66 3.29
N VAL A 163 -15.13 7.80 3.52
CA VAL A 163 -14.91 6.59 2.72
C VAL A 163 -14.67 5.39 3.61
N ARG A 164 -15.07 4.20 3.15
CA ARG A 164 -14.84 2.92 3.83
C ARG A 164 -14.72 1.79 2.82
N ALA A 165 -13.91 0.78 3.12
CA ALA A 165 -13.93 -0.47 2.39
C ALA A 165 -13.59 -1.66 3.28
N VAL A 166 -14.15 -2.81 2.92
CA VAL A 166 -13.70 -4.13 3.38
C VAL A 166 -13.25 -4.89 2.14
N LEU A 167 -11.94 -5.09 2.01
CA LEU A 167 -11.37 -5.80 0.88
C LEU A 167 -10.94 -7.19 1.33
N VAL A 168 -11.45 -8.21 0.65
CA VAL A 168 -11.08 -9.61 0.90
C VAL A 168 -10.18 -10.06 -0.25
N PHE A 169 -9.04 -10.64 0.09
CA PHE A 169 -8.10 -11.19 -0.86
C PHE A 169 -7.88 -12.67 -0.57
N ASP A 170 -7.80 -13.46 -1.63
CA ASP A 170 -7.38 -14.86 -1.59
C ASP A 170 -5.90 -14.93 -1.94
N ARG A 171 -5.15 -15.77 -1.23
CA ARG A 171 -3.75 -16.03 -1.56
C ARG A 171 -3.66 -16.74 -2.92
N GLN A 172 -2.65 -16.40 -3.72
CA GLN A 172 -2.30 -17.12 -4.94
C GLN A 172 -1.28 -18.22 -4.64
#